data_AF-A0A8R1EEY6-F1
#
_entry.id   AF-A0A8R1EEY6-F1
#
_cell.length_a   1.000
_cell.length_b   1.000
_cell.length_c   1.000
_cell.angle_alpha   90.00
_cell.angle_beta   90.00
_cell.angle_gamma   90.00
#
_symmetry.space_group_name_H-M   'P 1'
#
loop_
_entity.id
_entity.type
_entity.pdbx_description
1 polymer ?
#
loop_
_entity_poly.entity_id
_entity_poly.type
_entity_poly.pdbx_seq_one_letter_code
_entity_poly.pdbx_strand_id
1 'polypeptide(L)'
;EENKEDDLTPESVEKPEQSPDKPEKVETAAEEVKFFRTKKIRFGPIDYQIVTQNANGPCPLIALVNALVLKGKIEIPPNYAINSKDLLNLLTNLILWRVPTSDDDVETYENNLRDVLTILPTIVNGLDVNVQ
;
A
#
# COMPACT_ATOMS: atom_id res chain seq x y z
N GLU A 1 -11.30 17.70 69.41
CA GLU A 1 -10.88 17.30 68.04
C GLU A 1 -9.42 17.72 67.92
N GLU A 2 -8.54 17.06 68.67
CA GLU A 2 -7.91 15.75 68.42
C GLU A 2 -6.63 15.93 67.60
N ASN A 3 -5.53 15.69 68.30
CA ASN A 3 -4.14 15.83 67.91
C ASN A 3 -3.79 14.92 66.72
N LYS A 4 -2.79 15.32 65.92
CA LYS A 4 -2.04 14.36 65.13
C LYS A 4 -0.57 14.73 65.04
N GLU A 5 0.18 14.23 66.02
CA GLU A 5 1.57 13.83 65.82
C GLU A 5 1.55 12.62 64.88
N ASP A 6 2.44 12.56 63.89
CA ASP A 6 2.87 11.29 63.33
C ASP A 6 4.37 11.35 63.10
N ASP A 7 4.98 10.35 63.72
CA ASP A 7 6.35 10.13 64.07
C ASP A 7 6.97 9.09 63.13
N LEU A 8 8.28 9.20 62.96
CA LEU A 8 9.26 8.17 62.59
C LEU A 8 8.88 6.99 61.66
N THR A 9 9.64 6.91 60.55
CA THR A 9 9.92 5.69 59.77
C THR A 9 10.48 4.54 60.65
N PRO A 10 10.32 3.27 60.22
CA PRO A 10 11.53 2.52 59.85
C PRO A 10 11.42 1.56 58.65
N GLU A 11 12.57 1.46 58.00
CA GLU A 11 13.20 0.42 57.16
C GLU A 11 12.53 -0.93 56.79
N SER A 12 12.71 -1.24 55.50
CA SER A 12 13.27 -2.47 54.90
C SER A 12 12.44 -3.75 54.81
N VAL A 13 12.10 -4.13 53.56
CA VAL A 13 12.46 -5.46 52.99
C VAL A 13 12.76 -5.31 51.48
N GLU A 14 13.91 -5.84 51.07
CA GLU A 14 14.45 -5.87 49.70
C GLU A 14 13.94 -7.09 48.89
N LYS A 15 13.62 -6.84 47.60
CA LYS A 15 13.92 -7.67 46.39
C LYS A 15 13.07 -8.95 46.09
N PRO A 16 13.10 -9.51 44.84
CA PRO A 16 12.96 -8.98 43.48
C PRO A 16 11.74 -9.58 42.76
N GLU A 17 10.97 -8.80 42.00
CA GLU A 17 10.03 -9.38 41.01
C GLU A 17 10.34 -8.88 39.60
N GLN A 18 11.21 -9.67 38.97
CA GLN A 18 11.18 -10.12 37.59
C GLN A 18 10.16 -9.41 36.68
N SER A 19 10.68 -8.58 35.77
CA SER A 19 9.96 -8.06 34.62
C SER A 19 9.32 -9.22 33.85
N PRO A 20 7.99 -9.27 33.64
CA PRO A 20 7.44 -10.16 32.65
C PRO A 20 7.68 -9.56 31.27
N ASP A 21 8.20 -10.40 30.39
CA ASP A 21 8.38 -10.21 28.96
C ASP A 21 7.34 -9.25 28.36
N LYS A 22 7.84 -8.18 27.75
CA LYS A 22 7.09 -7.43 26.75
C LYS A 22 6.82 -8.41 25.61
N PRO A 23 5.57 -8.80 25.32
CA PRO A 23 5.31 -9.57 24.12
C PRO A 23 5.75 -8.71 22.95
N GLU A 24 6.71 -9.25 22.20
CA GLU A 24 7.15 -8.74 20.91
C GLU A 24 5.90 -8.69 20.03
N LYS A 25 5.31 -7.50 19.96
CA LYS A 25 4.16 -7.20 19.14
C LYS A 25 4.65 -7.36 17.71
N VAL A 26 4.37 -8.52 17.10
CA VAL A 26 4.39 -8.69 15.66
C VAL A 26 3.34 -7.71 15.14
N GLU A 27 3.78 -6.48 14.86
CA GLU A 27 2.97 -5.48 14.20
C GLU A 27 2.79 -5.95 12.77
N THR A 28 1.70 -6.67 12.52
CA THR A 28 1.11 -6.71 11.19
C THR A 28 0.79 -5.27 10.84
N ALA A 29 1.71 -4.60 10.14
CA ALA A 29 1.52 -3.24 9.66
C ALA A 29 0.26 -3.23 8.80
N ALA A 30 -0.83 -2.68 9.33
CA ALA A 30 -2.03 -2.49 8.56
C ALA A 30 -1.69 -1.53 7.42
N GLU A 31 -1.61 -2.03 6.19
CA GLU A 31 -1.37 -1.19 5.01
C GLU A 31 -2.46 -0.10 4.96
N GLU A 32 -2.05 1.16 5.08
CA GLU A 32 -2.98 2.28 5.02
C GLU A 32 -3.64 2.37 3.64
N VAL A 33 -4.96 2.18 3.61
CA VAL A 33 -5.75 2.29 2.39
C VAL A 33 -5.85 3.76 1.98
N LYS A 34 -5.04 4.17 0.99
CA LYS A 34 -5.06 5.52 0.40
C LYS A 34 -6.22 5.68 -0.58
N PHE A 35 -6.84 6.86 -0.61
CA PHE A 35 -7.90 7.23 -1.56
C PHE A 35 -7.42 8.31 -2.53
N PHE A 36 -7.80 8.14 -3.80
CA PHE A 36 -7.45 9.03 -4.90
C PHE A 36 -8.69 9.56 -5.58
N ARG A 37 -8.74 10.86 -5.84
CA ARG A 37 -9.85 11.46 -6.61
C ARG A 37 -9.73 11.04 -8.06
N THR A 38 -10.86 10.82 -8.70
CA THR A 38 -10.90 10.59 -10.15
C THR A 38 -11.37 11.85 -10.87
N LYS A 39 -11.05 11.94 -12.17
CA LYS A 39 -11.47 13.04 -13.03
C LYS A 39 -11.84 12.51 -14.40
N LYS A 40 -12.99 12.94 -14.91
CA LYS A 40 -13.36 12.71 -16.30
C LYS A 40 -12.59 13.67 -17.21
N ILE A 41 -11.98 13.15 -18.25
CA ILE A 41 -11.29 13.91 -19.30
C ILE A 41 -11.76 13.46 -20.67
N ARG A 42 -11.67 14.36 -21.66
CA ARG A 42 -11.87 14.03 -23.07
C ARG A 42 -10.49 13.94 -23.72
N PHE A 43 -10.18 12.81 -24.37
CA PHE A 43 -8.98 12.65 -25.19
C PHE A 43 -9.37 12.16 -26.58
N GLY A 44 -9.25 13.05 -27.57
CA GLY A 44 -9.84 12.82 -28.89
C GLY A 44 -11.37 12.70 -28.81
N PRO A 45 -11.99 11.72 -29.49
CA PRO A 45 -13.44 11.53 -29.44
C PRO A 45 -13.93 10.82 -28.16
N ILE A 46 -13.01 10.22 -27.38
CA ILE A 46 -13.35 9.32 -26.27
C ILE A 46 -13.24 10.06 -24.93
N ASP A 47 -14.19 9.79 -24.05
CA ASP A 47 -14.15 10.21 -22.65
C ASP A 47 -13.48 9.13 -21.79
N TYR A 48 -12.55 9.52 -20.92
CA TYR A 48 -11.85 8.64 -19.99
C TYR A 48 -12.02 9.11 -18.55
N GLN A 49 -12.05 8.16 -17.62
CA GLN A 49 -11.96 8.43 -16.19
C GLN A 49 -10.53 8.17 -15.71
N ILE A 50 -9.80 9.22 -15.33
CA ILE A 50 -8.41 9.12 -14.84
C ILE A 50 -8.34 9.29 -13.32
N VAL A 51 -7.24 8.82 -12.72
CA VAL A 51 -6.90 9.04 -11.32
C VAL A 51 -6.05 10.31 -11.19
N THR A 52 -6.31 11.11 -10.18
CA THR A 52 -5.53 12.32 -9.86
C THR A 52 -4.68 12.10 -8.62
N GLN A 53 -3.51 12.76 -8.57
CA GLN A 53 -2.59 12.67 -7.44
C GLN A 53 -3.00 13.67 -6.34
N ASN A 54 -2.93 13.21 -5.08
CA ASN A 54 -2.93 14.12 -3.93
C ASN A 54 -1.52 14.72 -3.76
N ALA A 55 -1.36 15.82 -3.00
CA ALA A 55 -0.08 16.54 -2.90
C ALA A 55 1.17 15.69 -2.57
N ASN A 56 1.02 14.48 -2.01
CA ASN A 56 2.08 13.52 -1.70
C ASN A 56 1.74 12.06 -2.09
N GLY A 57 0.86 11.83 -3.07
CA GLY A 57 0.42 10.47 -3.45
C GLY A 57 1.49 9.69 -4.23
N PRO A 58 1.45 8.33 -4.27
CA PRO A 58 2.34 7.53 -5.12
C PRO A 58 2.18 7.85 -6.61
N CYS A 59 3.06 8.72 -7.10
CA CYS A 59 3.15 9.09 -8.50
C CYS A 59 3.29 7.87 -9.43
N PRO A 60 4.11 6.83 -9.10
CA PRO A 60 4.30 5.68 -9.98
C PRO A 60 3.01 4.88 -10.25
N LEU A 61 2.22 4.58 -9.21
CA LEU A 61 0.95 3.85 -9.36
C LEU A 61 -0.02 4.59 -10.27
N ILE A 62 -0.22 5.88 -10.01
CA ILE A 62 -1.17 6.72 -10.73
C ILE A 62 -0.74 6.88 -12.19
N ALA A 63 0.55 7.08 -12.43
CA ALA A 63 1.10 7.18 -13.78
C ALA A 63 0.86 5.90 -14.59
N LEU A 64 1.15 4.73 -14.00
CA LEU A 64 0.92 3.43 -14.62
C LEU A 64 -0.57 3.21 -14.95
N VAL A 65 -1.45 3.42 -13.97
CA VAL A 65 -2.90 3.25 -14.17
C VAL A 65 -3.42 4.19 -15.25
N ASN A 66 -3.10 5.48 -15.19
CA ASN A 66 -3.59 6.45 -16.17
C ASN A 66 -3.10 6.14 -17.59
N ALA A 67 -1.85 5.67 -17.74
CA ALA A 67 -1.35 5.23 -19.04
C ALA A 67 -2.15 4.04 -19.59
N LEU A 68 -2.52 3.09 -18.74
CA LEU A 68 -3.33 1.93 -19.13
C LEU A 68 -4.78 2.30 -19.43
N VAL A 69 -5.36 3.26 -18.70
CA VAL A 69 -6.68 3.84 -19.00
C VAL A 69 -6.70 4.47 -20.38
N LEU A 70 -5.72 5.32 -20.68
CA LEU A 70 -5.64 5.99 -21.99
C LEU A 70 -5.36 5.02 -23.14
N LYS A 71 -4.74 3.86 -22.87
CA LYS A 71 -4.58 2.75 -23.82
C LYS A 71 -5.83 1.86 -23.95
N GLY A 72 -6.91 2.15 -23.21
CA GLY A 72 -8.13 1.35 -23.21
C GLY A 72 -7.95 -0.05 -22.62
N LYS A 73 -6.97 -0.24 -21.72
CA LYS A 73 -6.68 -1.53 -21.06
C LYS A 73 -7.30 -1.64 -19.68
N ILE A 74 -7.57 -0.50 -19.05
CA ILE A 74 -8.24 -0.41 -17.75
C ILE A 74 -9.38 0.61 -17.90
N GLU A 75 -10.51 0.33 -17.28
CA GLU A 75 -11.59 1.30 -17.12
C GLU A 75 -11.78 1.57 -15.63
N ILE A 76 -11.94 2.85 -15.29
CA ILE A 76 -12.20 3.28 -13.91
C ILE A 76 -13.68 3.65 -13.82
N PRO A 77 -14.43 3.08 -12.86
CA PRO A 77 -15.82 3.45 -12.65
C PRO A 77 -15.97 4.97 -12.41
N PRO A 78 -17.10 5.58 -12.82
CA PRO A 78 -17.35 7.02 -12.65
C PRO A 78 -17.69 7.38 -11.19
N ASN A 79 -16.78 7.09 -10.27
CA ASN A 79 -16.87 7.37 -8.84
C ASN A 79 -15.96 8.54 -8.48
N TYR A 80 -16.36 9.41 -7.55
CA TYR A 80 -15.55 10.57 -7.14
C TYR A 80 -14.14 10.20 -6.64
N ALA A 81 -14.00 9.03 -6.02
CA ALA A 81 -12.72 8.51 -5.55
C ALA A 81 -12.61 7.00 -5.73
N ILE A 82 -11.37 6.52 -5.78
CA ILE A 82 -10.98 5.11 -5.84
C ILE A 82 -9.86 4.85 -4.83
N ASN A 83 -9.86 3.69 -4.18
CA ASN A 83 -8.81 3.36 -3.21
C ASN A 83 -7.63 2.62 -3.86
N SER A 84 -6.49 2.64 -3.18
CA SER A 84 -5.24 1.97 -3.59
C SER A 84 -5.41 0.49 -3.87
N LYS A 85 -6.19 -0.23 -3.06
CA LYS A 85 -6.45 -1.66 -3.24
C LYS A 85 -7.20 -1.94 -4.55
N ASP A 86 -8.19 -1.13 -4.89
CA ASP A 86 -8.93 -1.27 -6.14
C ASP A 86 -8.04 -0.98 -7.36
N LEU A 87 -7.15 0.01 -7.26
CA LEU A 87 -6.16 0.28 -8.31
C LEU A 87 -5.19 -0.90 -8.50
N LEU A 88 -4.69 -1.47 -7.40
CA LEU A 88 -3.85 -2.66 -7.44
C LEU A 88 -4.60 -3.86 -8.02
N ASN A 89 -5.86 -4.07 -7.64
CA ASN A 89 -6.68 -5.16 -8.18
C ASN A 89 -6.87 -5.03 -9.69
N LEU A 90 -7.11 -3.82 -10.21
CA LEU A 90 -7.21 -3.58 -11.65
C LEU A 90 -5.90 -3.94 -12.38
N LEU A 91 -4.75 -3.57 -11.82
CA LEU A 91 -3.44 -3.92 -12.37
C LEU A 91 -3.17 -5.43 -12.30
N THR A 92 -3.38 -6.06 -11.15
CA THR A 92 -3.18 -7.49 -10.94
C THR A 92 -4.06 -8.30 -11.89
N ASN A 93 -5.33 -7.96 -12.04
CA ASN A 93 -6.23 -8.64 -12.96
C ASN A 93 -5.75 -8.53 -14.42
N LEU A 94 -5.28 -7.34 -14.82
CA LEU A 94 -4.73 -7.14 -16.17
C LEU A 94 -3.47 -7.98 -16.41
N ILE A 95 -2.58 -8.07 -15.42
CA ILE A 95 -1.35 -8.85 -15.50
C ILE A 95 -1.67 -10.36 -15.57
N LEU A 96 -2.58 -10.85 -14.72
CA LEU A 96 -2.98 -12.26 -14.70
C LEU A 96 -3.73 -12.71 -15.96
N TRP A 97 -4.33 -11.78 -16.71
CA TRP A 97 -4.95 -12.06 -18.00
C TRP A 97 -3.95 -12.22 -19.15
N ARG A 98 -2.67 -11.95 -18.92
CA ARG A 98 -1.64 -12.16 -19.94
C ARG A 98 -1.19 -13.61 -19.96
N VAL A 99 -0.81 -14.04 -21.16
CA VAL A 99 -0.24 -15.37 -21.44
C VAL A 99 1.08 -15.18 -22.19
N PRO A 100 2.04 -16.09 -22.02
CA PRO A 100 3.30 -16.06 -22.77
C PRO A 100 3.02 -16.13 -24.28
N THR A 101 3.86 -15.46 -25.06
CA THR A 101 3.75 -15.37 -26.52
C THR A 101 4.27 -16.61 -27.25
N SER A 102 5.14 -17.39 -26.60
CA SER A 102 5.69 -18.64 -27.13
C SER A 102 5.95 -19.63 -25.99
N ASP A 103 6.04 -20.92 -26.31
CA ASP A 103 6.32 -21.97 -25.33
C ASP A 103 7.74 -21.87 -24.75
N ASP A 104 8.69 -21.36 -25.54
CA ASP A 104 10.08 -21.16 -25.11
C ASP A 104 10.22 -20.05 -24.05
N ASP A 105 9.25 -19.13 -23.98
CA ASP A 105 9.26 -17.99 -23.06
C ASP A 105 8.54 -18.27 -21.72
N VAL A 106 7.94 -19.45 -21.53
CA VAL A 106 7.04 -19.73 -20.40
C VAL A 106 7.75 -19.55 -19.06
N GLU A 107 8.95 -20.12 -18.89
CA GLU A 107 9.70 -20.02 -17.64
C GLU A 107 10.08 -18.56 -17.32
N THR A 108 10.57 -17.84 -18.33
CA THR A 108 10.91 -16.42 -18.22
C THR A 108 9.68 -15.59 -17.85
N TYR A 109 8.54 -15.87 -18.50
CA TYR A 109 7.28 -15.21 -18.21
C TYR A 109 6.81 -15.46 -16.77
N GLU A 110 6.83 -16.71 -16.31
CA GLU A 110 6.43 -17.05 -14.95
C GLU A 110 7.32 -16.39 -13.89
N ASN A 111 8.63 -16.35 -14.12
CA ASN A 111 9.57 -15.70 -13.20
C ASN A 111 9.33 -14.20 -13.14
N ASN A 112 9.20 -13.53 -14.30
CA ASN A 112 8.85 -12.11 -14.35
C ASN A 112 7.51 -11.82 -13.67
N LEU A 113 6.51 -12.70 -13.83
CA LEU A 113 5.22 -12.55 -13.18
C LEU A 113 5.35 -12.62 -11.65
N ARG A 114 6.11 -13.61 -11.13
CA ARG A 114 6.37 -13.73 -9.68
C ARG A 114 7.04 -12.48 -9.12
N ASP A 115 8.02 -11.94 -9.84
CA ASP A 115 8.74 -10.73 -9.43
C ASP A 115 7.81 -9.51 -9.40
N VAL A 116 7.00 -9.33 -10.45
CA VAL A 116 6.04 -8.22 -10.52
C VAL A 116 5.01 -8.30 -9.39
N LEU A 117 4.47 -9.49 -9.11
CA LEU A 117 3.50 -9.67 -8.01
C LEU A 117 4.10 -9.34 -6.64
N THR A 118 5.41 -9.54 -6.46
CA THR A 118 6.13 -9.17 -5.24
C THR A 118 6.33 -7.66 -5.12
N ILE A 119 6.56 -6.96 -6.24
CA ILE A 119 6.83 -5.52 -6.27
C ILE A 119 5.55 -4.68 -6.22
N LEU A 120 4.45 -5.15 -6.81
CA LEU A 120 3.19 -4.38 -6.93
C LEU A 120 2.74 -3.66 -5.65
N PRO A 121 2.73 -4.29 -4.45
CA PRO A 121 2.33 -3.62 -3.21
C PRO A 121 3.21 -2.40 -2.87
N THR A 122 4.51 -2.47 -3.21
CA THR A 122 5.48 -1.41 -2.90
C THR A 122 5.24 -0.14 -3.74
N ILE A 123 4.68 -0.28 -4.95
CA ILE A 123 4.40 0.83 -5.89
C ILE A 123 3.44 1.88 -5.28
N VAL A 124 2.61 1.49 -4.31
CA VAL A 124 1.71 2.40 -3.55
C VAL A 124 2.48 3.39 -2.66
N ASN A 125 3.75 3.11 -2.37
CA ASN A 125 4.60 3.94 -1.52
C ASN A 125 5.77 4.56 -2.28
N GLY A 126 6.19 3.97 -3.39
CA GLY A 126 7.23 4.49 -4.27
C GLY A 126 7.76 3.39 -5.18
N LEU A 127 8.58 3.76 -6.16
CA LEU A 127 9.32 2.82 -6.98
C LEU A 127 10.76 3.32 -7.06
N ASP A 128 11.71 2.49 -6.64
CA ASP A 128 13.13 2.79 -6.76
C ASP A 128 13.60 2.49 -8.18
N VAL A 129 14.25 3.44 -8.82
CA VAL A 129 14.66 3.37 -10.22
C VAL A 129 16.10 3.86 -10.33
N ASN A 130 16.98 3.00 -10.85
CA ASN A 130 18.35 3.36 -11.16
C ASN A 130 18.45 3.82 -12.62
N VAL A 131 18.74 5.10 -12.85
CA VAL A 131 18.88 5.69 -14.19
C VAL A 131 20.29 5.45 -14.74
N GLN A 132 20.40 5.00 -15.99
CA GLN A 132 21.67 4.76 -16.70
C GLN A 132 21.87 5.75 -17.84
#